data_AF-A0A9J6ALJ6-F1
#
_entry.id   AF-A0A9J6ALJ6-F1
#
_cell.length_a   1.000
_cell.length_b   1.000
_cell.length_c   1.000
_cell.angle_alpha   90.00
_cell.angle_beta   90.00
_cell.angle_gamma   90.00
#
_symmetry.space_group_name_H-M   'P 1'
#
loop_
_entity.id
_entity.type
_entity.pdbx_description
1 polymer ?
#
loop_
_entity_poly.entity_id
_entity_poly.type
_entity_poly.pdbx_seq_one_letter_code
_entity_poly.pdbx_strand_id
1 'polypeptide(L)'
;MCTYFAVYLILISFSHHPSAELYKKRMFELLLSAYSTISTQDSARFLGMNENDATNYVLQQGWVLDSASQMLTVKKQAVITEQKLDPSKLQRLTEYVFHLEH
;
A
#
# COMPACT_ATOMS: atom_id res chain seq x y z
N MET A 1 -41.76 14.10 -7.32
CA MET A 1 -40.41 14.51 -6.85
C MET A 1 -39.64 13.36 -6.19
N CYS A 2 -40.23 12.56 -5.28
CA CYS A 2 -39.50 11.43 -4.66
C CYS A 2 -39.13 10.29 -5.62
N THR A 3 -39.94 10.02 -6.64
CA THR A 3 -39.67 8.94 -7.61
C THR A 3 -38.50 9.25 -8.55
N TYR A 4 -38.31 10.52 -8.93
CA TYR A 4 -37.22 10.93 -9.82
C TYR A 4 -35.85 10.83 -9.14
N PHE A 5 -35.79 11.15 -7.85
CA PHE A 5 -34.57 11.02 -7.05
C PHE A 5 -34.16 9.55 -6.87
N ALA A 6 -35.12 8.65 -6.62
CA ALA A 6 -34.85 7.22 -6.52
C ALA A 6 -34.37 6.62 -7.86
N VAL A 7 -34.97 7.01 -8.98
CA VAL A 7 -34.56 6.56 -10.33
C VAL A 7 -33.18 7.12 -10.69
N TYR A 8 -32.88 8.37 -10.31
CA TYR A 8 -31.55 8.98 -10.51
C TYR A 8 -30.46 8.28 -9.69
N LEU A 9 -30.74 7.90 -8.43
CA LEU A 9 -29.81 7.11 -7.60
C LEU A 9 -29.58 5.70 -8.16
N ILE A 10 -30.61 5.05 -8.70
CA ILE A 10 -30.49 3.74 -9.37
C ILE A 10 -29.67 3.86 -10.66
N LEU A 11 -29.88 4.92 -11.45
CA LEU A 11 -29.11 5.21 -12.66
C LEU A 11 -27.64 5.56 -12.37
N ILE A 12 -27.35 6.27 -11.27
CA ILE A 12 -25.97 6.49 -10.80
C ILE A 12 -25.34 5.16 -10.41
N SER A 13 -26.06 4.30 -9.69
CA SER A 13 -25.58 2.96 -9.31
C SER A 13 -25.30 2.06 -10.52
N PHE A 14 -26.03 2.25 -11.63
CA PHE A 14 -25.87 1.51 -12.89
C PHE A 14 -24.80 2.11 -13.82
N SER A 15 -24.54 3.41 -13.73
CA SER A 15 -23.52 4.11 -14.53
C SER A 15 -22.15 4.18 -13.85
N HIS A 16 -22.07 3.91 -12.55
CA HIS A 16 -20.81 3.71 -11.85
C HIS A 16 -20.22 2.37 -12.27
N HIS A 17 -19.32 2.41 -13.25
CA HIS A 17 -18.68 1.24 -13.82
C HIS A 17 -18.08 0.36 -12.70
N PRO A 18 -18.67 -0.81 -12.38
CA PRO A 18 -18.30 -1.59 -11.20
C PRO A 18 -16.85 -2.08 -11.24
N SER A 19 -16.25 -2.13 -12.42
CA SER A 19 -14.87 -2.56 -12.60
C SER A 19 -13.83 -1.54 -12.15
N ALA A 20 -14.13 -0.23 -12.14
CA ALA A 20 -13.17 0.79 -11.69
C ALA A 20 -12.93 0.72 -10.18
N GLU A 21 -13.99 0.52 -9.39
CA GLU A 21 -13.89 0.33 -7.94
C GLU A 21 -13.21 -1.00 -7.59
N LEU A 22 -13.54 -2.07 -8.31
CA LEU A 22 -12.88 -3.36 -8.13
C LEU A 22 -11.39 -3.28 -8.46
N TYR A 23 -11.03 -2.60 -9.55
CA TYR A 23 -9.63 -2.35 -9.91
C TYR A 23 -8.91 -1.58 -8.80
N LYS A 24 -9.48 -0.46 -8.34
CA LYS A 24 -8.91 0.35 -7.24
C LYS A 24 -8.69 -0.49 -5.98
N LYS A 25 -9.70 -1.26 -5.57
CA LYS A 25 -9.61 -2.13 -4.40
C LYS A 25 -8.51 -3.17 -4.55
N ARG A 26 -8.43 -3.85 -5.70
CA ARG A 26 -7.38 -4.84 -5.97
C ARG A 26 -5.99 -4.21 -5.99
N MET A 27 -5.84 -3.07 -6.65
CA MET A 27 -4.57 -2.34 -6.66
C MET A 27 -4.17 -1.91 -5.25
N PHE A 28 -5.11 -1.42 -4.45
CA PHE A 28 -4.85 -1.06 -3.06
C PHE A 28 -4.38 -2.27 -2.22
N GLU A 29 -5.02 -3.43 -2.33
CA GLU A 29 -4.59 -4.68 -1.69
C GLU A 29 -3.19 -5.12 -2.13
N LEU A 30 -2.86 -4.96 -3.43
CA LEU A 30 -1.53 -5.26 -3.95
C LEU A 30 -0.48 -4.30 -3.39
N LEU A 31 -0.76 -3.00 -3.35
CA LEU A 31 0.16 -2.01 -2.78
C LEU A 31 0.40 -2.25 -1.29
N LEU A 32 -0.65 -2.60 -0.53
CA LEU A 32 -0.56 -2.98 0.88
C LEU A 32 0.37 -4.18 1.12
N SER A 33 0.39 -5.15 0.21
CA SER A 33 1.17 -6.39 0.38
C SER A 33 2.60 -6.28 -0.13
N ALA A 34 2.84 -5.55 -1.21
CA ALA A 34 4.13 -5.50 -1.90
C ALA A 34 5.04 -4.34 -1.43
N TYR A 35 4.45 -3.21 -1.00
CA TYR A 35 5.20 -2.01 -0.67
C TYR A 35 5.13 -1.69 0.82
N SER A 36 6.25 -1.27 1.40
CA SER A 36 6.29 -0.66 2.74
C SER A 36 6.25 0.87 2.64
N THR A 37 6.84 1.41 1.58
CA THR A 37 6.85 2.83 1.22
C THR A 37 6.68 2.96 -0.28
N ILE A 38 5.88 3.93 -0.74
CA ILE A 38 5.63 4.21 -2.16
C ILE A 38 5.51 5.72 -2.39
N SER A 39 5.91 6.25 -3.55
CA SER A 39 5.76 7.67 -3.83
C SER A 39 4.28 8.07 -3.97
N THR A 40 3.94 9.33 -3.68
CA THR A 40 2.61 9.89 -3.93
C THR A 40 2.21 9.76 -5.40
N GLN A 41 3.14 10.06 -6.31
CA GLN A 41 2.93 9.98 -7.74
C GLN A 41 2.60 8.56 -8.23
N ASP A 42 3.36 7.56 -7.78
CA ASP A 42 3.13 6.17 -8.16
C ASP A 42 1.80 5.67 -7.61
N SER A 43 1.46 6.03 -6.37
CA SER A 43 0.17 5.66 -5.77
C SER A 43 -1.01 6.22 -6.58
N ALA A 44 -0.90 7.47 -7.05
CA ALA A 44 -1.90 8.11 -7.88
C ALA A 44 -2.05 7.41 -9.23
N ARG A 45 -0.93 7.08 -9.87
CA ARG A 45 -0.89 6.36 -11.14
C ARG A 45 -1.51 4.96 -11.03
N PHE A 46 -1.22 4.23 -9.96
CA PHE A 46 -1.75 2.87 -9.76
C PHE A 46 -3.24 2.88 -9.39
N LEU A 47 -3.69 3.85 -8.59
CA LEU A 47 -5.10 3.99 -8.20
C LEU A 47 -5.97 4.66 -9.26
N GLY A 48 -5.36 5.21 -10.32
CA GLY A 48 -6.06 5.87 -11.43
C GLY A 48 -6.77 7.16 -10.99
N MET A 49 -6.16 7.91 -10.08
CA MET A 49 -6.67 9.19 -9.58
C MET A 49 -5.53 10.22 -9.54
N ASN A 50 -5.86 11.50 -9.31
CA ASN A 50 -4.81 12.52 -9.15
C ASN A 50 -4.10 12.36 -7.80
N GLU A 51 -2.94 13.00 -7.66
CA GLU A 51 -2.10 12.87 -6.46
C GLU A 51 -2.80 13.34 -5.18
N ASN A 52 -3.60 14.40 -5.27
CA ASN A 52 -4.35 14.92 -4.12
C ASN A 52 -5.42 13.92 -3.68
N ASP A 53 -6.19 13.37 -4.61
CA ASP A 53 -7.24 12.38 -4.34
C ASP A 53 -6.65 11.07 -3.83
N ALA A 54 -5.52 10.62 -4.41
CA ALA A 54 -4.79 9.44 -3.95
C ALA A 54 -4.31 9.61 -2.52
N THR A 55 -3.67 10.75 -2.24
CA THR A 55 -3.17 11.08 -0.92
C THR A 55 -4.31 11.12 0.10
N ASN A 56 -5.40 11.83 -0.20
CA ASN A 56 -6.57 11.89 0.67
C ASN A 56 -7.16 10.49 0.91
N TYR A 57 -7.27 9.67 -0.14
CA TYR A 57 -7.78 8.32 -0.06
C TYR A 57 -6.92 7.44 0.86
N VAL A 58 -5.60 7.40 0.66
CA VAL A 58 -4.70 6.54 1.47
C VAL A 58 -4.53 7.05 2.90
N LEU A 59 -4.60 8.36 3.13
CA LEU A 59 -4.61 8.96 4.47
C LEU A 59 -5.85 8.52 5.25
N GLN A 60 -7.03 8.46 4.60
CA GLN A 60 -8.25 7.91 5.21
C GLN A 60 -8.11 6.42 5.54
N GLN A 61 -7.32 5.67 4.76
CA GLN A 61 -7.00 4.27 5.04
C GLN A 61 -5.88 4.11 6.10
N GLY A 62 -5.38 5.21 6.67
CA GLY A 62 -4.40 5.23 7.75
C GLY A 62 -2.94 5.11 7.31
N TRP A 63 -2.63 5.38 6.04
CA TRP A 63 -1.24 5.55 5.60
C TRP A 63 -0.69 6.90 6.08
N VAL A 64 0.63 7.03 6.10
CA VAL A 64 1.31 8.25 6.56
C VAL A 64 2.06 8.89 5.40
N LEU A 65 1.81 10.17 5.14
CA LEU A 65 2.57 10.94 4.16
C LEU A 65 3.79 11.58 4.81
N ASP A 66 4.96 11.34 4.23
CA ASP A 66 6.17 12.09 4.48
C ASP A 66 6.28 13.24 3.46
N SER A 67 5.95 14.45 3.88
CA SER A 67 5.93 15.63 3.00
C SER A 67 7.32 16.03 2.50
N ALA A 68 8.39 15.66 3.21
CA ALA A 68 9.76 16.00 2.83
C ALA A 68 10.26 15.19 1.63
N SER A 69 9.88 13.92 1.56
CA SER A 69 10.27 13.00 0.47
C SER A 69 9.15 12.70 -0.53
N GLN A 70 7.92 13.17 -0.28
CA GLN A 70 6.73 12.82 -1.07
C GLN A 70 6.49 11.31 -1.10
N MET A 71 6.76 10.65 0.02
CA MET A 71 6.62 9.20 0.18
C MET A 71 5.46 8.88 1.13
N LEU A 72 4.70 7.85 0.78
CA LEU A 72 3.63 7.28 1.57
C LEU A 72 4.14 6.03 2.27
N THR A 73 4.06 6.01 3.60
CA THR A 73 4.27 4.82 4.40
C THR A 73 2.98 4.03 4.44
N VAL A 74 3.01 2.86 3.81
CA VAL A 74 1.91 1.91 3.76
C VAL A 74 1.71 1.36 5.17
N LYS A 75 0.50 1.49 5.72
CA LYS A 75 0.16 0.86 7.01
C LYS A 75 0.06 -0.64 6.82
N LYS A 76 1.21 -1.31 6.82
CA LYS A 76 1.30 -2.77 6.76
C LYS A 76 0.56 -3.31 8.00
N GLN A 77 -0.38 -4.22 7.80
CA GLN A 77 -0.78 -5.13 8.88
C GLN A 77 0.52 -5.74 9.40
N ALA A 78 0.78 -5.72 10.70
CA ALA A 78 2.03 -6.22 11.27
C ALA A 78 2.22 -7.70 10.86
N VAL A 79 2.80 -7.92 9.68
CA VAL A 79 3.40 -9.18 9.31
C VAL A 79 4.60 -9.19 10.22
N ILE A 80 4.45 -9.87 11.35
CA ILE A 80 5.54 -10.28 12.20
C ILE A 80 6.46 -11.09 11.30
N THR A 81 7.32 -10.38 10.57
CA THR A 81 8.56 -10.96 10.12
C THR A 81 9.33 -10.97 11.41
N GLU A 82 9.18 -12.07 12.15
CA GLU A 82 10.16 -12.47 13.14
C GLU A 82 11.47 -12.61 12.38
N GLN A 83 12.14 -11.48 12.15
CA GLN A 83 13.56 -11.45 11.92
C GLN A 83 14.18 -11.75 13.28
N LYS A 84 13.94 -12.97 13.77
CA LYS A 84 14.80 -13.61 14.75
C LYS A 84 16.08 -13.93 13.96
N LEU A 85 16.90 -12.90 13.73
CA LEU A 85 18.30 -13.10 13.45
C LEU A 85 18.86 -13.76 14.70
N ASP A 86 18.81 -15.09 14.69
CA ASP A 86 19.31 -15.92 15.76
C ASP A 86 20.79 -15.56 15.97
N PRO A 87 21.21 -15.09 17.16
CA PRO A 87 22.59 -14.68 17.42
C PRO A 87 23.62 -15.76 17.07
N SER A 88 23.20 -17.03 17.08
CA SER A 88 24.02 -18.18 16.68
C SER A 88 24.42 -18.15 15.20
N LYS A 89 23.68 -17.47 14.31
CA LYS A 89 24.10 -17.27 12.91
C LYS A 89 25.20 -16.20 12.77
N LEU A 90 25.23 -15.19 13.64
CA LEU A 90 26.28 -14.18 13.64
C LEU A 90 27.61 -14.74 14.16
N GLN A 91 27.59 -15.63 15.16
CA GLN A 91 28.80 -16.28 15.67
C GLN A 91 29.53 -17.10 14.58
N ARG A 92 28.78 -17.81 13.72
CA ARG A 92 29.36 -18.64 12.66
C ARG A 92 30.14 -17.86 11.59
N LEU A 93 29.86 -16.57 11.37
CA LEU A 93 30.63 -15.76 10.42
C LEU A 93 32.02 -15.39 10.96
N THR A 94 32.20 -15.34 12.29
CA THR A 94 33.51 -15.10 12.90
C THR A 94 34.42 -16.33 12.80
N GLU A 95 33.87 -17.55 12.82
CA GLU A 95 34.66 -18.79 12.72
C GLU A 95 35.22 -19.07 11.30
N TYR A 96 34.60 -18.53 10.24
CA TYR A 96 35.10 -18.70 8.86
C TYR A 96 36.32 -17.83 8.53
N VAL A 97 36.57 -16.75 9.28
CA VAL A 97 37.78 -15.92 9.11
C VAL A 97 39.01 -16.59 9.74
N PHE A 98 38.82 -17.49 10.70
CA PHE A 98 39.94 -18.15 11.39
C PHE A 98 40.50 -19.39 10.65
N HIS A 99 39.78 -19.93 9.65
CA HIS A 99 40.17 -21.18 8.98
C HIS A 99 40.74 -20.98 7.56
N LEU A 100 41.08 -19.74 7.18
CA LEU A 100 41.75 -19.45 5.90
C LEU A 100 43.24 -19.08 6.07
N GLU A 101 43.80 -19.22 7.27
CA GLU A 101 45.24 -19.06 7.55
C GLU A 101 45.87 -20.36 8.09
N HIS A 102 45.81 -21.45 7.32
CA HIS A 102 46.82 -22.52 7.35
C HIS A 102 46.90 -23.25 6.01
#